data_AF-A0A1V2GHE5-F1
#
_entry.id   AF-A0A1V2GHE5-F1
#
_cell.length_a   1.000
_cell.length_b   1.000
_cell.length_c   1.000
_cell.angle_alpha   90.00
_cell.angle_beta   90.00
_cell.angle_gamma   90.00
#
_symmetry.space_group_name_H-M   'P 1'
#
loop_
_entity.id
_entity.type
_entity.pdbx_description
1 polymer ?
#
loop_
_entity_poly.entity_id
_entity_poly.type
_entity_poly.pdbx_seq_one_letter_code
_entity_poly.pdbx_strand_id
1 'polypeptide(L)'
;MRRVFMDEKFSILRKRVKHSQKKVMDCIIADHNADICVLCGSSDDITREHIIPQWAFESNAEKSLINKKNNQSTHYIKATVPACKVCNSDLLGVFEYNLKKFLTEKRGEELTDYEYDCIIWWLQYMGFKLQLMDLRNRFLRYKGGDYIPFLANFPVAMFWGNVDTTPGDVFRIIRKSRRNLMSKWKDKKHNSLMVFETSNKSFHFFHKVDEFIFIEMPLVKKAFFFFFNKEFDSHDLAHEECMKIIEKCYN
;
A
#
# COMPACT_ATOMS: atom_id res chain seq x y z
N MET A 1 9.77 24.70 -12.52
CA MET A 1 9.77 25.01 -11.07
C MET A 1 9.00 23.98 -10.22
N ARG A 2 7.72 23.67 -10.50
CA ARG A 2 6.90 22.74 -9.67
C ARG A 2 7.36 21.27 -9.67
N ARG A 3 7.79 20.71 -10.82
CA ARG A 3 8.34 19.33 -10.89
C ARG A 3 9.63 19.18 -10.08
N VAL A 4 10.48 20.20 -10.08
CA VAL A 4 11.73 20.24 -9.32
C VAL A 4 11.45 20.18 -7.81
N PHE A 5 10.47 20.97 -7.35
CA PHE A 5 10.05 20.97 -5.95
C PHE A 5 9.45 19.63 -5.49
N MET A 6 8.65 18.98 -6.34
CA MET A 6 8.15 17.63 -6.06
C MET A 6 9.30 16.63 -5.92
N ASP A 7 10.23 16.59 -6.88
CA ASP A 7 11.32 15.61 -6.87
C ASP A 7 12.26 15.83 -5.69
N GLU A 8 12.47 17.09 -5.26
CA GLU A 8 13.22 17.42 -4.06
C GLU A 8 12.56 16.85 -2.79
N LYS A 9 11.28 17.16 -2.54
CA LYS A 9 10.55 16.64 -1.38
C LYS A 9 10.46 15.12 -1.39
N PHE A 10 10.22 14.53 -2.56
CA PHE A 10 10.15 13.09 -2.69
C PHE A 10 11.52 12.43 -2.47
N SER A 11 12.61 13.07 -2.89
CA SER A 11 13.99 12.67 -2.58
C SER A 11 14.27 12.72 -1.08
N ILE A 12 13.84 13.78 -0.39
CA ILE A 12 13.95 13.89 1.07
C ILE A 12 13.19 12.74 1.75
N LEU A 13 11.96 12.45 1.32
CA LEU A 13 11.17 11.35 1.86
C LEU A 13 11.89 10.00 1.72
N ARG A 14 12.38 9.67 0.52
CA ARG A 14 13.13 8.42 0.28
C ARG A 14 14.40 8.34 1.12
N LYS A 15 15.13 9.46 1.27
CA LYS A 15 16.30 9.52 2.16
C LYS A 15 15.91 9.23 3.61
N ARG A 16 14.82 9.82 4.12
CA ARG A 16 14.35 9.54 5.50
C ARG A 16 13.99 8.07 5.70
N VAL A 17 13.32 7.46 4.72
CA VAL A 17 13.03 6.02 4.73
C VAL A 17 14.32 5.21 4.77
N LYS A 18 15.29 5.51 3.89
CA LYS A 18 16.57 4.80 3.82
C LYS A 18 17.34 4.86 5.14
N HIS A 19 17.55 6.04 5.72
CA HIS A 19 18.35 6.22 6.94
C HIS A 19 17.72 5.57 8.17
N SER A 20 16.40 5.37 8.18
CA SER A 20 15.66 4.85 9.32
C SER A 20 15.29 3.36 9.21
N GLN A 21 15.78 2.64 8.18
CA GLN A 21 15.41 1.23 7.94
C GLN A 21 15.61 0.35 9.16
N LYS A 22 16.82 0.37 9.74
CA LYS A 22 17.12 -0.47 10.90
C LYS A 22 16.24 -0.05 12.09
N LYS A 23 16.27 1.24 12.44
CA LYS A 23 15.52 1.81 13.57
C LYS A 23 14.03 1.43 13.53
N VAL A 24 13.37 1.67 12.40
CA VAL A 24 11.93 1.40 12.25
C VAL A 24 11.64 -0.09 12.32
N MET A 25 12.41 -0.91 11.61
CA MET A 25 12.14 -2.34 11.58
C MET A 25 12.40 -3.00 12.93
N ASP A 26 13.49 -2.67 13.61
CA ASP A 26 13.82 -3.22 14.93
C ASP A 26 12.74 -2.82 15.95
N CYS A 27 12.29 -1.56 15.91
CA CYS A 27 11.22 -1.09 16.79
C CYS A 27 9.89 -1.79 16.49
N ILE A 28 9.48 -1.88 15.22
CA ILE A 28 8.25 -2.57 14.83
C ILE A 28 8.31 -4.05 15.20
N ILE A 29 9.46 -4.72 15.09
CA ILE A 29 9.57 -6.14 15.43
C ILE A 29 9.48 -6.37 16.94
N ALA A 30 10.11 -5.49 17.73
CA ALA A 30 10.05 -5.57 19.18
C ALA A 30 8.65 -5.25 19.72
N ASP A 31 7.99 -4.24 19.16
CA ASP A 31 6.62 -3.87 19.48
C ASP A 31 5.88 -3.39 18.22
N HIS A 32 5.00 -4.24 17.70
CA HIS A 32 4.20 -3.92 16.52
C HIS A 32 3.23 -2.75 16.74
N ASN A 33 2.90 -2.43 17.99
CA ASN A 33 2.00 -1.33 18.35
C ASN A 33 2.73 0.00 18.58
N ALA A 34 4.07 0.01 18.50
CA ALA A 34 4.88 1.19 18.72
C ALA A 34 4.34 2.40 17.95
N ASP A 35 4.22 3.52 18.66
CA ASP A 35 3.74 4.78 18.11
C ASP A 35 4.90 5.60 17.56
N ILE A 36 5.50 5.08 16.49
CA ILE A 36 6.59 5.72 15.75
C ILE A 36 6.19 5.92 14.30
N CYS A 37 6.74 6.96 13.68
CA CYS A 37 6.56 7.20 12.26
C CYS A 37 7.13 6.02 11.45
N VAL A 38 6.28 5.30 10.73
CA VAL A 38 6.68 4.11 9.95
C VAL A 38 7.66 4.44 8.80
N LEU A 39 7.75 5.72 8.43
CA LEU A 39 8.64 6.21 7.38
C LEU A 39 10.01 6.65 7.90
N CYS A 40 10.09 7.33 9.05
CA CYS A 40 11.35 7.91 9.53
C CYS A 40 11.77 7.51 10.96
N GLY A 41 10.89 6.84 11.71
CA GLY A 41 11.14 6.40 13.08
C GLY A 41 11.21 7.53 14.11
N SER A 42 10.76 8.75 13.79
CA SER A 42 10.50 9.78 14.80
C SER A 42 9.29 9.37 15.66
N SER A 43 9.30 9.75 16.92
CA SER A 43 8.21 9.65 17.89
C SER A 43 7.50 10.99 18.11
N ASP A 44 7.90 12.02 17.36
CA ASP A 44 7.46 13.40 17.56
C ASP A 44 6.33 13.72 16.57
N ASP A 45 5.32 14.45 17.03
CA ASP A 45 4.16 14.88 16.26
C ASP A 45 3.56 13.74 15.41
N ILE A 46 3.29 12.60 16.06
CA ILE A 46 2.70 11.44 15.39
C ILE A 46 1.25 11.76 15.00
N THR A 47 0.98 11.57 13.72
CA THR A 47 -0.31 11.71 13.08
C THR A 47 -0.76 10.36 12.52
N ARG A 48 -1.98 10.32 11.99
CA ARG A 48 -2.55 9.13 11.35
C ARG A 48 -2.50 9.28 9.84
N GLU A 49 -1.68 8.45 9.21
CA GLU A 49 -1.60 8.35 7.76
C GLU A 49 -2.58 7.27 7.28
N HIS A 50 -3.41 7.60 6.29
CA HIS A 50 -4.42 6.67 5.78
C HIS A 50 -3.77 5.59 4.94
N ILE A 51 -4.25 4.34 5.03
CA ILE A 51 -3.73 3.24 4.21
C ILE A 51 -4.05 3.47 2.74
N ILE A 52 -5.32 3.72 2.45
CA ILE A 52 -5.80 4.17 1.14
C ILE A 52 -6.10 5.66 1.27
N PRO A 53 -5.54 6.54 0.43
CA PRO A 53 -5.76 7.97 0.58
C PRO A 53 -7.23 8.32 0.32
N GLN A 54 -7.76 9.27 1.09
CA GLN A 54 -9.19 9.60 1.10
C GLN A 54 -9.75 9.96 -0.27
N TRP A 55 -8.94 10.61 -1.11
CA TRP A 55 -9.36 11.00 -2.47
C TRP A 55 -9.59 9.81 -3.40
N ALA A 56 -9.04 8.63 -3.11
CA ALA A 56 -9.21 7.45 -3.96
C ALA A 56 -10.62 6.84 -3.85
N PHE A 57 -11.27 6.99 -2.69
CA PHE A 57 -12.61 6.48 -2.39
C PHE A 57 -13.62 7.60 -2.08
N GLU A 58 -13.31 8.83 -2.50
CA GLU A 58 -14.18 10.01 -2.34
C GLU A 58 -14.57 10.31 -0.88
N SER A 59 -13.69 9.97 0.06
CA SER A 59 -13.92 10.10 1.50
C SER A 59 -15.21 9.43 2.01
N ASN A 60 -15.75 8.46 1.26
CA ASN A 60 -16.99 7.78 1.61
C ASN A 60 -16.79 6.88 2.84
N ALA A 61 -17.46 7.22 3.95
CA ALA A 61 -17.33 6.53 5.22
C ALA A 61 -17.87 5.09 5.21
N GLU A 62 -18.78 4.77 4.29
CA GLU A 62 -19.39 3.43 4.16
C GLU A 62 -18.47 2.42 3.46
N LYS A 63 -17.44 2.91 2.76
CA LYS A 63 -16.49 2.04 2.06
C LYS A 63 -15.57 1.37 3.08
N SER A 64 -15.43 0.05 2.98
CA SER A 64 -14.66 -0.76 3.91
C SER A 64 -13.86 -1.86 3.23
N LEU A 65 -12.77 -2.25 3.88
CA LEU A 65 -11.96 -3.42 3.54
C LEU A 65 -12.45 -4.61 4.35
N ILE A 66 -12.74 -5.73 3.69
CA ILE A 66 -13.03 -7.00 4.35
C ILE A 66 -11.77 -7.86 4.34
N ASN A 67 -11.27 -8.21 5.53
CA ASN A 67 -10.16 -9.14 5.65
C ASN A 67 -10.68 -10.57 5.51
N LYS A 68 -10.28 -11.27 4.44
CA LYS A 68 -10.76 -12.64 4.16
C LYS A 68 -10.30 -13.70 5.19
N LYS A 69 -9.28 -13.42 6.02
CA LYS A 69 -8.76 -14.38 7.02
C LYS A 69 -9.63 -14.45 8.27
N ASN A 70 -10.21 -13.33 8.69
CA ASN A 70 -11.06 -13.26 9.88
C ASN A 70 -12.49 -12.73 9.60
N ASN A 71 -12.78 -12.40 8.34
CA ASN A 71 -14.05 -11.84 7.87
C ASN A 71 -14.47 -10.56 8.62
N GLN A 72 -13.49 -9.78 9.11
CA GLN A 72 -13.73 -8.51 9.76
C GLN A 72 -13.64 -7.37 8.75
N SER A 73 -14.51 -6.38 8.93
CA SER A 73 -14.55 -5.18 8.11
C SER A 73 -13.88 -4.03 8.84
N THR A 74 -13.03 -3.29 8.11
CA THR A 74 -12.41 -2.05 8.56
C THR A 74 -12.77 -0.95 7.58
N HIS A 75 -13.45 0.10 8.04
CA HIS A 75 -13.74 1.26 7.20
C HIS A 75 -12.45 1.95 6.74
N TYR A 76 -12.35 2.29 5.46
CA TYR A 76 -11.12 2.89 4.90
C TYR A 76 -10.75 4.20 5.61
N ILE A 77 -11.76 5.00 6.00
CA ILE A 77 -11.57 6.26 6.72
C ILE A 77 -10.90 6.09 8.10
N LYS A 78 -10.99 4.89 8.69
CA LYS A 78 -10.37 4.54 9.98
C LYS A 78 -9.09 3.74 9.82
N ALA A 79 -8.78 3.28 8.61
CA ALA A 79 -7.64 2.42 8.33
C ALA A 79 -6.38 3.28 8.20
N THR A 80 -5.60 3.38 9.28
CA THR A 80 -4.45 4.30 9.37
C THR A 80 -3.21 3.64 10.00
N VAL A 81 -2.03 4.17 9.70
CA VAL A 81 -0.74 3.84 10.33
C VAL A 81 -0.08 5.10 10.92
N PRO A 82 0.81 4.97 11.92
CA PRO A 82 1.46 6.13 12.51
C PRO A 82 2.51 6.75 11.57
N ALA A 83 2.43 8.07 11.40
CA ALA A 83 3.40 8.84 10.63
C ALA A 83 3.57 10.22 11.26
N CYS A 84 4.81 10.70 11.42
CA CYS A 84 5.02 12.06 11.92
C CYS A 84 4.51 13.10 10.91
N LYS A 85 4.08 14.26 11.41
CA LYS A 85 3.55 15.37 10.61
C LYS A 85 4.42 15.70 9.39
N VAL A 86 5.74 15.74 9.56
CA VAL A 86 6.65 16.08 8.45
C VAL A 86 6.62 15.03 7.34
N CYS A 87 6.59 13.73 7.68
CA CYS A 87 6.51 12.70 6.65
C CYS A 87 5.13 12.66 6.00
N ASN A 88 4.07 12.74 6.81
CA ASN A 88 2.68 12.64 6.36
C ASN A 88 2.23 13.89 5.58
N SER A 89 2.19 15.05 6.23
CA SER A 89 1.60 16.26 5.66
C SER A 89 2.57 16.98 4.72
N ASP A 90 3.84 17.13 5.11
CA ASP A 90 4.75 18.04 4.39
C ASP A 90 5.40 17.38 3.17
N LEU A 91 5.73 16.09 3.26
CA LEU A 91 6.40 15.32 2.21
C LEU A 91 5.42 14.48 1.39
N LEU A 92 4.69 13.56 2.03
CA LEU A 92 3.70 12.72 1.34
C LEU A 92 2.54 13.54 0.78
N GLY A 93 2.04 14.54 1.51
CA GLY A 93 0.98 15.43 1.02
C GLY A 93 1.34 16.11 -0.31
N VAL A 94 2.58 16.56 -0.47
CA VAL A 94 3.04 17.13 -1.76
C VAL A 94 3.16 16.05 -2.83
N PHE A 95 3.67 14.87 -2.50
CA PHE A 95 3.74 13.75 -3.44
C PHE A 95 2.35 13.35 -3.95
N GLU A 96 1.41 13.09 -3.05
CA GLU A 96 0.06 12.64 -3.39
C GLU A 96 -0.75 13.70 -4.12
N TYR A 97 -0.57 14.99 -3.79
CA TYR A 97 -1.18 16.08 -4.55
C TYR A 97 -0.76 16.05 -6.03
N ASN A 98 0.54 15.87 -6.30
CA ASN A 98 1.04 15.81 -7.67
C ASN A 98 0.63 14.51 -8.37
N LEU A 99 0.65 13.38 -7.66
CA LEU A 99 0.14 12.09 -8.15
C LEU A 99 -1.30 12.22 -8.63
N LYS A 100 -2.20 12.67 -7.75
CA LYS A 100 -3.62 12.87 -8.09
C LYS A 100 -3.79 13.79 -9.29
N LYS A 101 -3.01 14.86 -9.37
CA LYS A 101 -3.06 15.83 -10.46
C LYS A 101 -2.80 15.17 -11.81
N PHE A 102 -1.66 14.52 -12.00
CA PHE A 102 -1.36 13.91 -13.30
C PHE A 102 -2.29 12.74 -13.63
N LEU A 103 -2.78 12.00 -12.62
CA LEU A 103 -3.77 10.94 -12.85
C LEU A 103 -5.13 11.47 -13.34
N THR A 104 -5.47 12.70 -12.96
CA THR A 104 -6.69 13.38 -13.42
C THR A 104 -6.51 13.98 -14.81
N GLU A 105 -5.33 14.54 -15.09
CA GLU A 105 -5.07 15.32 -16.30
C GLU A 105 -4.65 14.49 -17.51
N LYS A 106 -4.11 13.28 -17.29
CA LYS A 106 -3.52 12.45 -18.35
C LYS A 106 -4.24 11.13 -18.54
N ARG A 107 -4.26 10.62 -19.77
CA ARG A 107 -4.60 9.21 -20.07
C ARG A 107 -3.44 8.28 -19.70
N GLY A 108 -3.72 6.99 -19.49
CA GLY A 108 -2.69 5.99 -19.17
C GLY A 108 -1.52 5.96 -20.17
N GLU A 109 -1.81 6.11 -21.46
CA GLU A 109 -0.82 6.14 -22.55
C GLU A 109 0.05 7.42 -22.59
N GLU A 110 -0.35 8.48 -21.89
CA GLU A 110 0.35 9.77 -21.83
C GLU A 110 1.28 9.88 -20.60
N LEU A 111 1.30 8.85 -19.76
CA LEU A 111 2.14 8.80 -18.57
C LEU A 111 3.60 8.58 -18.96
N THR A 112 4.47 9.41 -18.39
CA THR A 112 5.92 9.29 -18.55
C THR A 112 6.49 8.21 -17.61
N ASP A 113 7.69 7.71 -17.90
CA ASP A 113 8.41 6.75 -17.04
C ASP A 113 8.51 7.21 -15.59
N TYR A 114 8.72 8.51 -15.36
CA TYR A 114 8.77 9.08 -14.01
C TYR A 114 7.41 9.01 -13.30
N GLU A 115 6.30 9.18 -14.03
CA GLU A 115 4.96 9.06 -13.47
C GLU A 115 4.61 7.59 -13.20
N TYR A 116 5.04 6.66 -14.06
CA TYR A 116 4.99 5.21 -13.80
C TYR A 116 5.75 4.85 -12.51
N ASP A 117 6.99 5.35 -12.35
CA ASP A 117 7.76 5.16 -11.12
C ASP A 117 7.04 5.70 -9.88
N CYS A 118 6.39 6.86 -9.98
CA CYS A 118 5.60 7.43 -8.89
C CYS A 118 4.40 6.53 -8.54
N ILE A 119 3.66 6.05 -9.53
CA ILE A 119 2.51 5.16 -9.32
C ILE A 119 2.98 3.86 -8.65
N ILE A 120 4.04 3.24 -9.17
CA ILE A 120 4.60 2.00 -8.59
C ILE A 120 5.05 2.23 -7.15
N TRP A 121 5.75 3.34 -6.87
CA TRP A 121 6.16 3.67 -5.51
C TRP A 121 4.96 3.84 -4.57
N TRP A 122 3.90 4.53 -5.04
CA TRP A 122 2.67 4.73 -4.27
C TRP A 122 1.94 3.42 -3.97
N LEU A 123 1.82 2.52 -4.95
CA LEU A 123 1.22 1.19 -4.76
C LEU A 123 2.06 0.31 -3.82
N GLN A 124 3.40 0.38 -3.91
CA GLN A 124 4.31 -0.26 -2.95
C GLN A 124 4.13 0.29 -1.54
N TYR A 125 3.94 1.60 -1.40
CA TYR A 125 3.69 2.23 -0.11
C TYR A 125 2.35 1.80 0.47
N MET A 126 1.29 1.74 -0.34
CA MET A 126 -0.01 1.20 0.07
C MET A 126 0.10 -0.26 0.53
N GLY A 127 0.82 -1.10 -0.23
CA GLY A 127 1.14 -2.48 0.15
C GLY A 127 1.84 -2.59 1.50
N PHE A 128 2.85 -1.75 1.74
CA PHE A 128 3.54 -1.67 3.04
C PHE A 128 2.60 -1.24 4.17
N LYS A 129 1.73 -0.24 3.95
CA LYS A 129 0.75 0.20 4.94
C LYS A 129 -0.25 -0.89 5.32
N LEU A 130 -0.75 -1.65 4.34
CA LEU A 130 -1.63 -2.81 4.56
C LEU A 130 -0.94 -3.88 5.42
N GLN A 131 0.33 -4.15 5.13
CA GLN A 131 1.12 -5.11 5.91
C GLN A 131 1.27 -4.69 7.38
N LEU A 132 1.52 -3.40 7.64
CA LEU A 132 1.61 -2.87 9.00
C LEU A 132 0.26 -2.88 9.74
N MET A 133 -0.83 -2.61 9.03
CA MET A 133 -2.16 -2.71 9.61
C MET A 133 -2.47 -4.15 10.06
N ASP A 134 -2.20 -5.14 9.20
CA ASP A 134 -2.39 -6.55 9.56
C ASP A 134 -1.50 -7.00 10.72
N LEU A 135 -0.30 -6.41 10.85
CA LEU A 135 0.60 -6.69 11.96
C LEU A 135 0.11 -6.07 13.29
N ARG A 136 -0.61 -4.95 13.23
CA ARG A 136 -1.19 -4.27 14.40
C ARG A 136 -2.55 -4.84 14.80
N ASN A 137 -3.30 -5.38 13.85
CA ASN A 137 -4.60 -5.97 14.11
C ASN A 137 -4.46 -7.37 14.74
N ARG A 138 -5.16 -7.61 15.84
CA ARG A 138 -5.22 -8.93 16.48
C ARG A 138 -6.21 -9.85 15.79
N PHE A 139 -5.91 -11.14 15.72
CA PHE A 139 -6.87 -12.15 15.28
C PHE A 139 -7.84 -12.47 16.42
N LEU A 140 -8.89 -11.66 16.59
CA LEU A 140 -9.84 -11.88 17.69
C LEU A 140 -10.72 -13.12 17.43
N ARG A 141 -11.36 -13.18 16.26
CA ARG A 141 -12.26 -14.28 15.84
C ARG A 141 -12.58 -14.18 14.36
N TYR A 142 -13.03 -15.29 13.77
CA TYR A 142 -13.76 -15.25 12.51
C TYR A 142 -15.19 -14.72 12.75
N LYS A 143 -15.66 -13.77 11.94
CA LYS A 143 -17.02 -13.23 12.08
C LYS A 143 -18.07 -14.34 11.87
N GLY A 144 -18.83 -14.66 12.91
CA GLY A 144 -19.84 -15.72 12.91
C GLY A 144 -19.36 -17.08 13.43
N GLY A 145 -18.08 -17.20 13.81
CA GLY A 145 -17.55 -18.39 14.48
C GLY A 145 -17.27 -18.17 15.96
N ASP A 146 -16.88 -19.24 16.64
CA ASP A 146 -16.52 -19.20 18.06
C ASP A 146 -15.24 -18.40 18.30
N TYR A 147 -15.18 -17.75 19.46
CA TYR A 147 -13.98 -17.07 19.92
C TYR A 147 -12.97 -18.10 20.42
N ILE A 148 -11.75 -18.07 19.87
CA ILE A 148 -10.65 -18.92 20.31
C ILE A 148 -9.64 -18.00 21.03
N PRO A 149 -9.60 -18.00 22.38
CA PRO A 149 -8.79 -17.05 23.16
C PRO A 149 -7.31 -17.03 22.79
N PHE A 150 -6.76 -18.19 22.42
CA PHE A 150 -5.37 -18.33 22.02
C PHE A 150 -5.02 -17.51 20.77
N LEU A 151 -5.92 -17.43 19.79
CA LEU A 151 -5.66 -16.71 18.53
C LEU A 151 -5.62 -15.19 18.71
N ALA A 152 -6.28 -14.66 19.75
CA ALA A 152 -6.29 -13.23 20.06
C ALA A 152 -4.90 -12.65 20.40
N ASN A 153 -3.94 -13.51 20.72
CA ASN A 153 -2.56 -13.13 20.98
C ASN A 153 -1.71 -12.95 19.71
N PHE A 154 -2.22 -13.38 18.55
CA PHE A 154 -1.47 -13.33 17.29
C PHE A 154 -1.97 -12.21 16.38
N PRO A 155 -1.06 -11.45 15.76
CA PRO A 155 -1.40 -10.54 14.67
C PRO A 155 -2.06 -11.26 13.49
N VAL A 156 -2.94 -10.57 12.79
CA VAL A 156 -3.53 -11.06 11.53
C VAL A 156 -2.44 -11.36 10.48
N ALA A 157 -1.34 -10.62 10.53
CA ALA A 157 -0.17 -10.86 9.66
C ALA A 157 0.40 -12.28 9.76
N MET A 158 0.23 -12.98 10.89
CA MET A 158 0.72 -14.35 11.07
C MET A 158 -0.06 -15.37 10.22
N PHE A 159 -1.15 -14.95 9.57
CA PHE A 159 -2.02 -15.80 8.76
C PHE A 159 -1.95 -15.49 7.26
N TRP A 160 -0.94 -14.73 6.79
CA TRP A 160 -0.84 -14.32 5.39
C TRP A 160 -0.74 -15.49 4.40
N GLY A 161 0.17 -16.43 4.65
CA GLY A 161 0.44 -17.52 3.72
C GLY A 161 -0.24 -18.84 4.10
N ASN A 162 0.38 -19.93 3.63
CA ASN A 162 -0.04 -21.29 3.93
C ASN A 162 0.36 -21.68 5.36
N VAL A 163 0.02 -22.89 5.78
CA VAL A 163 0.26 -23.43 7.13
C VAL A 163 1.72 -23.27 7.57
N ASP A 164 2.69 -23.30 6.65
CA ASP A 164 4.12 -23.20 6.94
C ASP A 164 4.67 -21.78 7.08
N THR A 165 3.81 -20.76 7.04
CA THR A 165 4.27 -19.36 7.16
C THR A 165 4.77 -19.08 8.56
N THR A 166 6.06 -18.74 8.69
CA THR A 166 6.66 -18.40 9.98
C THR A 166 6.60 -16.89 10.26
N PRO A 167 6.73 -16.45 11.53
CA PRO A 167 6.93 -15.03 11.85
C PRO A 167 8.16 -14.43 11.12
N GLY A 168 9.20 -15.23 10.90
CA GLY A 168 10.38 -14.83 10.14
C GLY A 168 10.05 -14.44 8.69
N ASP A 169 9.15 -15.19 8.05
CA ASP A 169 8.67 -14.90 6.69
C ASP A 169 7.87 -13.60 6.65
N VAL A 170 6.97 -13.39 7.62
CA VAL A 170 6.18 -12.16 7.77
C VAL A 170 7.10 -10.94 7.86
N PHE A 171 8.07 -10.95 8.78
CA PHE A 171 8.98 -9.83 8.92
C PHE A 171 9.95 -9.69 7.73
N ARG A 172 10.27 -10.78 7.02
CA ARG A 172 11.06 -10.70 5.78
C ARG A 172 10.29 -9.96 4.70
N ILE A 173 9.00 -10.24 4.53
CA ILE A 173 8.11 -9.55 3.60
C ILE A 173 8.03 -8.05 3.94
N ILE A 174 7.75 -7.71 5.20
CA ILE A 174 7.63 -6.29 5.62
C ILE A 174 8.96 -5.54 5.38
N ARG A 175 10.10 -6.14 5.73
CA ARG A 175 11.42 -5.54 5.47
C ARG A 175 11.65 -5.32 3.97
N LYS A 176 11.28 -6.29 3.13
CA LYS A 176 11.38 -6.20 1.66
C LYS A 176 10.51 -5.06 1.13
N SER A 177 9.23 -5.00 1.50
CA SER A 177 8.32 -3.92 1.11
C SER A 177 8.88 -2.54 1.47
N ARG A 178 9.39 -2.38 2.70
CA ARG A 178 9.99 -1.12 3.14
C ARG A 178 11.24 -0.74 2.34
N ARG A 179 12.11 -1.73 2.02
CA ARG A 179 13.29 -1.50 1.15
C ARG A 179 12.89 -1.01 -0.23
N ASN A 180 11.80 -1.50 -0.80
CA ASN A 180 11.32 -1.06 -2.11
C ASN A 180 11.04 0.46 -2.12
N LEU A 181 10.59 1.04 -1.00
CA LEU A 181 10.32 2.48 -0.89
C LEU A 181 11.57 3.38 -0.98
N MET A 182 12.77 2.80 -0.92
CA MET A 182 14.02 3.57 -1.01
C MET A 182 14.45 3.85 -2.44
N SER A 183 14.04 3.00 -3.40
CA SER A 183 14.42 3.18 -4.81
C SER A 183 13.61 4.31 -5.45
N LYS A 184 14.30 5.17 -6.19
CA LYS A 184 13.69 6.19 -7.06
C LYS A 184 13.09 5.52 -8.30
N TRP A 185 13.92 4.79 -9.03
CA TRP A 185 13.58 4.18 -10.31
C TRP A 185 12.90 2.82 -10.11
N LYS A 186 11.89 2.54 -10.95
CA LYS A 186 11.06 1.32 -10.95
C LYS A 186 10.97 0.72 -12.36
N ASP A 187 11.91 1.03 -13.22
CA ASP A 187 12.04 0.59 -14.62
C ASP A 187 11.75 -0.90 -14.81
N LYS A 188 12.41 -1.77 -14.02
CA LYS A 188 12.20 -3.23 -14.07
C LYS A 188 10.77 -3.69 -13.76
N LYS A 189 9.96 -2.82 -13.15
CA LYS A 189 8.59 -3.07 -12.71
C LYS A 189 7.55 -2.39 -13.59
N HIS A 190 7.94 -1.68 -14.65
CA HIS A 190 7.00 -1.00 -15.55
C HIS A 190 6.01 -1.99 -16.17
N ASN A 191 6.50 -3.09 -16.74
CA ASN A 191 5.64 -4.16 -17.28
C ASN A 191 4.79 -4.85 -16.19
N SER A 192 5.10 -4.66 -14.91
CA SER A 192 4.33 -5.24 -13.79
C SER A 192 3.17 -4.36 -13.33
N LEU A 193 3.04 -3.15 -13.89
CA LEU A 193 1.94 -2.22 -13.62
C LEU A 193 1.03 -2.15 -14.84
N MET A 194 -0.22 -2.57 -14.67
CA MET A 194 -1.29 -2.34 -15.65
C MET A 194 -2.04 -1.06 -15.29
N VAL A 195 -2.28 -0.23 -16.29
CA VAL A 195 -3.09 0.98 -16.19
C VAL A 195 -4.32 0.82 -17.06
N PHE A 196 -5.50 0.93 -16.46
CA PHE A 196 -6.77 0.85 -17.15
C PHE A 196 -7.52 2.16 -17.04
N GLU A 197 -8.16 2.59 -18.13
CA GLU A 197 -9.20 3.60 -18.06
C GLU A 197 -10.52 2.91 -17.68
N THR A 198 -11.30 3.54 -16.79
CA THR A 198 -12.57 2.98 -16.32
C THR A 198 -13.68 4.01 -16.37
N SER A 199 -14.90 3.55 -16.66
CA SER A 199 -16.14 4.32 -16.53
C SER A 199 -16.92 3.95 -15.26
N ASN A 200 -16.40 3.04 -14.44
CA ASN A 200 -17.06 2.61 -13.22
C ASN A 200 -17.14 3.78 -12.22
N LYS A 201 -18.34 3.95 -11.63
CA LYS A 201 -18.61 4.98 -10.62
C LYS A 201 -18.29 4.51 -9.21
N SER A 202 -18.05 3.22 -9.02
CA SER A 202 -17.76 2.60 -7.73
C SER A 202 -16.26 2.44 -7.51
N PHE A 203 -15.83 2.72 -6.29
CA PHE A 203 -14.50 2.32 -5.82
C PHE A 203 -14.43 0.80 -5.62
N HIS A 204 -13.44 0.16 -6.25
CA HIS A 204 -13.12 -1.26 -6.08
C HIS A 204 -11.67 -1.44 -5.65
N PHE A 205 -11.44 -2.33 -4.69
CA PHE A 205 -10.11 -2.56 -4.13
C PHE A 205 -9.98 -3.98 -3.61
N PHE A 206 -8.90 -4.65 -4.01
CA PHE A 206 -8.51 -5.94 -3.46
C PHE A 206 -7.01 -6.13 -3.62
N HIS A 207 -6.41 -6.95 -2.75
CA HIS A 207 -4.98 -7.22 -2.81
C HIS A 207 -4.68 -8.60 -2.23
N LYS A 208 -3.47 -9.09 -2.53
CA LYS A 208 -2.88 -10.26 -1.89
C LYS A 208 -1.46 -9.91 -1.46
N VAL A 209 -1.14 -10.19 -0.20
CA VAL A 209 0.11 -9.72 0.44
C VAL A 209 1.34 -10.25 -0.31
N ASP A 210 2.29 -9.35 -0.59
CA ASP A 210 3.52 -9.60 -1.38
C ASP A 210 3.29 -10.09 -2.83
N GLU A 211 2.04 -10.23 -3.29
CA GLU A 211 1.72 -10.72 -4.63
C GLU A 211 1.23 -9.60 -5.53
N PHE A 212 0.05 -9.03 -5.25
CA PHE A 212 -0.53 -7.98 -6.09
C PHE A 212 -1.46 -7.02 -5.33
N ILE A 213 -1.74 -5.89 -5.95
CA ILE A 213 -2.74 -4.91 -5.52
C ILE A 213 -3.55 -4.43 -6.73
N PHE A 214 -4.87 -4.35 -6.55
CA PHE A 214 -5.79 -3.72 -7.48
C PHE A 214 -6.51 -2.56 -6.79
N ILE A 215 -6.55 -1.41 -7.46
CA ILE A 215 -7.29 -0.25 -7.01
C ILE A 215 -7.94 0.45 -8.19
N GLU A 216 -9.25 0.66 -8.11
CA GLU A 216 -10.04 1.37 -9.09
C GLU A 216 -10.66 2.61 -8.48
N MET A 217 -10.37 3.77 -9.07
CA MET A 217 -10.66 5.07 -8.49
C MET A 217 -11.56 5.89 -9.41
N PRO A 218 -12.86 6.03 -9.05
CA PRO A 218 -13.84 6.77 -9.86
C PRO A 218 -13.42 8.20 -10.15
N LEU A 219 -12.84 8.89 -9.15
CA LEU A 219 -12.48 10.30 -9.25
C LEU A 219 -11.49 10.61 -10.38
N VAL A 220 -10.54 9.70 -10.62
CA VAL A 220 -9.51 9.86 -11.68
C VAL A 220 -9.78 8.97 -12.90
N LYS A 221 -10.90 8.22 -12.89
CA LYS A 221 -11.33 7.29 -13.95
C LYS A 221 -10.28 6.28 -14.36
N LYS A 222 -9.47 5.81 -13.40
CA LYS A 222 -8.39 4.85 -13.63
C LYS A 222 -8.45 3.69 -12.66
N ALA A 223 -8.05 2.51 -13.15
CA ALA A 223 -7.71 1.37 -12.33
C ALA A 223 -6.24 1.01 -12.51
N PHE A 224 -5.63 0.52 -11.43
CA PHE A 224 -4.27 0.01 -11.42
C PHE A 224 -4.28 -1.42 -10.93
N PHE A 225 -3.56 -2.28 -11.63
CA PHE A 225 -3.16 -3.59 -11.12
C PHE A 225 -1.64 -3.65 -11.09
N PHE A 226 -1.06 -3.98 -9.95
CA PHE A 226 0.39 -4.05 -9.80
C PHE A 226 0.83 -5.35 -9.14
N PHE A 227 1.79 -6.03 -9.76
CA PHE A 227 2.47 -7.19 -9.17
C PHE A 227 3.68 -6.75 -8.32
N PHE A 228 3.66 -7.06 -7.02
CA PHE A 228 4.75 -6.71 -6.12
C PHE A 228 6.00 -7.55 -6.39
N ASN A 229 5.83 -8.86 -6.54
CA ASN A 229 6.92 -9.84 -6.57
C ASN A 229 7.25 -10.39 -7.97
N LYS A 230 6.50 -10.05 -9.01
CA LYS A 230 6.78 -10.46 -10.40
C LYS A 230 7.36 -9.33 -11.23
N GLU A 231 8.20 -9.70 -12.18
CA GLU A 231 8.68 -8.86 -13.28
C GLU A 231 8.31 -9.60 -14.57
N PHE A 232 8.03 -8.87 -15.64
CA PHE A 232 7.57 -9.44 -16.89
C PHE A 232 8.40 -8.88 -18.04
N ASP A 233 8.75 -9.74 -18.98
CA ASP A 233 9.52 -9.36 -20.17
C ASP A 233 8.68 -8.48 -21.11
N SER A 234 7.35 -8.67 -21.13
CA SER A 234 6.43 -7.86 -21.91
C SER A 234 5.17 -7.49 -21.12
N HIS A 235 4.54 -6.39 -21.52
CA HIS A 235 3.28 -5.91 -20.96
C HIS A 235 2.12 -6.91 -21.21
N ASP A 236 2.11 -7.58 -22.37
CA ASP A 236 1.03 -8.53 -22.73
C ASP A 236 0.97 -9.74 -21.79
N LEU A 237 2.13 -10.29 -21.39
CA LEU A 237 2.20 -11.40 -20.44
C LEU A 237 1.64 -10.99 -19.07
N ALA A 238 1.99 -9.78 -18.61
CA ALA A 238 1.46 -9.24 -17.36
C ALA A 238 -0.06 -8.99 -17.45
N HIS A 239 -0.53 -8.52 -18.59
CA HIS A 239 -1.95 -8.29 -18.86
C HIS A 239 -2.76 -9.59 -18.80
N GLU A 240 -2.31 -10.65 -19.47
CA GLU A 240 -2.98 -11.96 -19.41
C GLU A 240 -3.10 -12.52 -17.99
N GLU A 241 -2.02 -12.40 -17.19
CA GLU A 241 -2.05 -12.87 -15.81
C GLU A 241 -2.95 -12.00 -14.93
N CYS A 242 -2.89 -10.68 -15.13
CA CYS A 242 -3.74 -9.70 -14.44
C CYS A 242 -5.23 -10.00 -14.65
N MET A 243 -5.65 -10.19 -15.91
CA MET A 243 -7.06 -10.42 -16.25
C MET A 243 -7.60 -11.71 -15.60
N LYS A 244 -6.81 -12.79 -15.58
CA LYS A 244 -7.16 -14.05 -14.87
C LYS A 244 -7.40 -13.84 -13.37
N ILE A 245 -6.75 -12.86 -12.75
CA ILE A 245 -6.94 -12.54 -11.32
C ILE A 245 -8.16 -11.64 -11.14
N ILE A 246 -8.34 -10.63 -12.00
CA ILE A 246 -9.49 -9.72 -11.96
C ILE A 246 -10.79 -10.52 -12.11
N GLU A 247 -10.90 -11.39 -13.10
CA GLU A 247 -12.09 -12.25 -13.34
C GLU A 247 -12.48 -13.09 -12.10
N LYS A 248 -11.52 -13.49 -11.29
CA LYS A 248 -11.77 -14.26 -10.06
C LYS A 248 -12.17 -13.40 -8.87
N CYS A 249 -11.71 -12.16 -8.81
CA CYS A 249 -11.81 -11.30 -7.62
C CYS A 249 -12.86 -10.19 -7.73
N TYR A 250 -13.24 -9.81 -8.95
CA TYR A 250 -14.05 -8.61 -9.22
C TYR A 250 -15.58 -8.90 -9.24
N ASN A 251 -16.01 -10.15 -9.04
CA ASN A 251 -17.42 -10.53 -8.97
C ASN A 251 -18.14 -9.97 -7.74
#